data_AF-A0A800DPY9-F1
#
_entry.id   AF-A0A800DPY9-F1
#
_cell.length_a   1.000
_cell.length_b   1.000
_cell.length_c   1.000
_cell.angle_alpha   90.00
_cell.angle_beta   90.00
_cell.angle_gamma   90.00
#
_symmetry.space_group_name_H-M   'P 1'
#
loop_
_entity.id
_entity.type
_entity.pdbx_description
1 polymer ?
#
loop_
_entity_poly.entity_id
_entity_poly.type
_entity_poly.pdbx_seq_one_letter_code
_entity_poly.pdbx_strand_id
1 'polypeptide(L)'
;MEKNSPDIVQLKQRYEPKKSIIKARLKEFESIMEKGDEAIFEELCFCLFTAGSSARTGLKSIDSIRDILMTGSAEELAEQLKGIHRYGKRRAEYVVLARNFVQQKLGFKLKQTIESFGDNKEALRDFFVRNIKGLGYKEASHFLRNIGFKGYAILDRHILRNLHRWGVTEETASPSSKKKYLEIEANMKDFADEIGVDFDELDFLFWSNETGEILK
;
A
#
# COMPACT_ATOMS: atom_id res chain seq x y z
N MET A 1 -12.73 -27.86 -6.78
CA MET A 1 -13.82 -27.27 -7.57
C MET A 1 -13.17 -26.54 -8.73
N GLU A 2 -13.35 -27.03 -9.96
CA GLU A 2 -12.95 -26.27 -11.15
C GLU A 2 -13.74 -24.96 -11.14
N LYS A 3 -13.04 -23.83 -10.93
CA LYS A 3 -13.62 -22.50 -11.09
C LYS A 3 -13.91 -22.34 -12.58
N ASN A 4 -15.18 -22.49 -12.95
CA ASN A 4 -15.62 -22.53 -14.33
C ASN A 4 -15.08 -21.34 -15.16
N SER A 5 -14.60 -21.68 -16.36
CA SER A 5 -14.06 -20.81 -17.41
C SER A 5 -14.78 -19.46 -17.69
N PRO A 6 -16.13 -19.33 -17.59
CA PRO A 6 -16.83 -18.07 -17.95
C PRO A 6 -16.51 -16.88 -17.03
N ASP A 7 -16.31 -17.10 -15.74
CA ASP A 7 -16.09 -16.00 -14.78
C ASP A 7 -14.66 -15.45 -14.93
N ILE A 8 -13.68 -16.32 -15.16
CA ILE A 8 -12.29 -15.91 -15.45
C ILE A 8 -12.24 -15.14 -16.77
N VAL A 9 -13.00 -15.56 -17.80
CA VAL A 9 -13.11 -14.82 -19.06
C VAL A 9 -13.68 -13.41 -18.81
N GLN A 10 -14.73 -13.27 -18.00
CA GLN A 10 -15.28 -11.95 -17.65
C GLN A 10 -14.27 -11.10 -16.88
N LEU A 11 -13.51 -11.68 -15.95
CA LEU A 11 -12.46 -10.97 -15.22
C LEU A 11 -11.39 -10.44 -16.17
N LYS A 12 -10.94 -11.25 -17.13
CA LYS A 12 -9.99 -10.85 -18.18
C LYS A 12 -10.55 -9.75 -19.08
N GLN A 13 -11.82 -9.85 -19.48
CA GLN A 13 -12.48 -8.79 -20.27
C GLN A 13 -12.55 -7.45 -19.54
N ARG A 14 -12.68 -7.45 -18.21
CA ARG A 14 -12.62 -6.23 -17.39
C ARG A 14 -11.20 -5.71 -17.19
N TYR A 15 -10.21 -6.59 -17.21
CA TYR A 15 -8.80 -6.27 -17.04
C TYR A 15 -8.18 -5.64 -18.31
N GLU A 16 -8.46 -6.20 -19.49
CA GLU A 16 -7.83 -5.77 -20.75
C GLU A 16 -7.92 -4.25 -21.02
N PRO A 17 -9.07 -3.57 -20.87
CA PRO A 17 -9.14 -2.12 -21.09
C PRO A 17 -8.40 -1.29 -20.01
N LYS A 18 -8.12 -1.88 -18.84
CA LYS A 18 -7.45 -1.21 -17.70
C LYS A 18 -5.95 -1.45 -17.66
N LYS A 19 -5.49 -2.53 -18.31
CA LYS A 19 -4.10 -3.02 -18.26
C LYS A 19 -3.05 -1.95 -18.54
N SER A 20 -3.25 -1.14 -19.58
CA SER A 20 -2.30 -0.06 -19.91
C SER A 20 -2.20 1.01 -18.82
N ILE A 21 -3.33 1.39 -18.22
CA ILE A 21 -3.41 2.38 -17.15
C ILE A 21 -2.79 1.82 -15.85
N ILE A 22 -3.07 0.56 -15.53
CA ILE A 22 -2.47 -0.13 -14.37
C ILE A 22 -0.94 -0.17 -14.52
N LYS A 23 -0.44 -0.61 -15.68
CA LYS A 23 1.00 -0.64 -15.96
C LYS A 23 1.65 0.73 -15.90
N ALA A 24 0.98 1.76 -16.44
CA ALA A 24 1.48 3.13 -16.35
C ALA A 24 1.60 3.58 -14.90
N ARG A 25 0.57 3.31 -14.07
CA ARG A 25 0.59 3.64 -12.64
C ARG A 25 1.67 2.89 -11.87
N LEU A 26 1.85 1.59 -12.12
CA LEU A 26 2.94 0.82 -11.50
C LEU A 26 4.33 1.38 -11.89
N LYS A 27 4.50 1.79 -13.15
CA LYS A 27 5.74 2.42 -13.63
C LYS A 27 6.01 3.77 -12.97
N GLU A 28 4.98 4.55 -12.64
CA GLU A 28 5.14 5.81 -11.90
C GLU A 28 5.79 5.55 -10.52
N PHE A 29 5.42 4.46 -9.84
CA PHE A 29 5.98 4.10 -8.52
C PHE A 29 7.46 3.71 -8.58
N GLU A 30 7.91 3.08 -9.67
CA GLU A 30 9.31 2.73 -9.88
C GLU A 30 10.24 3.96 -9.81
N SER A 31 9.72 5.17 -10.11
CA SER A 31 10.49 6.42 -10.05
C SER A 31 10.67 7.02 -8.65
N ILE A 32 9.91 6.57 -7.63
CA ILE A 32 9.91 7.24 -6.32
C ILE A 32 11.27 7.10 -5.62
N MET A 33 11.90 5.92 -5.71
CA MET A 33 13.24 5.68 -5.17
C MET A 33 14.31 6.59 -5.80
N GLU A 34 14.10 7.05 -7.04
CA GLU A 34 15.01 7.96 -7.74
C GLU A 34 14.85 9.42 -7.27
N LYS A 35 13.65 9.79 -6.80
CA LYS A 35 13.34 11.15 -6.30
C LYS A 35 13.94 11.45 -4.91
N GLY A 36 14.42 10.43 -4.20
CA GLY A 36 15.16 10.58 -2.95
C GLY A 36 14.34 10.38 -1.68
N ASP A 37 15.01 10.50 -0.53
CA ASP A 37 14.48 10.11 0.79
C ASP A 37 13.22 10.88 1.19
N GLU A 38 13.09 12.14 0.82
CA GLU A 38 11.89 12.95 1.10
C GLU A 38 10.66 12.43 0.36
N ALA A 39 10.81 12.04 -0.92
CA ALA A 39 9.71 11.48 -1.71
C ALA A 39 9.29 10.09 -1.17
N ILE A 40 10.26 9.28 -0.74
CA ILE A 40 10.00 8.00 -0.07
C ILE A 40 9.25 8.24 1.25
N PHE A 41 9.65 9.24 2.03
CA PHE A 41 8.99 9.57 3.29
C PHE A 41 7.57 10.14 3.08
N GLU A 42 7.34 10.96 2.05
CA GLU A 42 5.99 11.41 1.66
C GLU A 42 5.10 10.21 1.35
N GLU A 43 5.61 9.20 0.65
CA GLU A 43 4.85 7.98 0.36
C GLU A 43 4.58 7.11 1.60
N LEU A 44 5.52 7.05 2.53
CA LEU A 44 5.30 6.42 3.84
C LEU A 44 4.15 7.11 4.60
N CYS A 45 4.15 8.45 4.59
CA CYS A 45 3.09 9.25 5.22
C CYS A 45 1.75 9.07 4.51
N PHE A 46 1.74 8.96 3.18
CA PHE A 46 0.52 8.67 2.44
C PHE A 46 -0.13 7.36 2.92
N CYS A 47 0.67 6.29 3.07
CA CYS A 47 0.18 5.00 3.56
C CYS A 47 -0.28 5.06 5.03
N LEU A 48 0.31 5.93 5.85
CA LEU A 48 -0.22 6.21 7.19
C LEU A 48 -1.61 6.85 7.11
N PHE A 49 -1.88 7.75 6.16
CA PHE A 49 -3.21 8.36 6.02
C PHE A 49 -4.25 7.41 5.42
N THR A 50 -3.89 6.48 4.54
CA THR A 50 -4.85 5.54 3.95
C THR A 50 -5.30 4.44 4.91
N ALA A 51 -4.60 4.22 6.02
CA ALA A 51 -5.01 3.26 7.03
C ALA A 51 -6.40 3.60 7.61
N GLY A 52 -7.40 2.79 7.26
CA GLY A 52 -8.80 3.01 7.65
C GLY A 52 -9.41 4.28 7.03
N SER A 53 -8.91 4.72 5.88
CA SER A 53 -9.40 5.88 5.14
C SER A 53 -9.38 5.61 3.63
N SER A 54 -9.95 6.50 2.82
CA SER A 54 -9.89 6.37 1.36
C SER A 54 -8.55 6.88 0.82
N ALA A 55 -8.12 6.38 -0.35
CA ALA A 55 -6.95 6.93 -1.05
C ALA A 55 -7.11 8.43 -1.36
N ARG A 56 -8.34 8.88 -1.69
CA ARG A 56 -8.66 10.31 -1.89
C ARG A 56 -8.43 11.15 -0.64
N THR A 57 -8.82 10.65 0.53
CA THR A 57 -8.53 11.30 1.80
C THR A 57 -7.02 11.35 2.06
N GLY A 58 -6.31 10.24 1.79
CA GLY A 58 -4.86 10.20 1.93
C GLY A 58 -4.14 11.23 1.07
N LEU A 59 -4.54 11.38 -0.20
CA LEU A 59 -4.01 12.39 -1.12
C LEU A 59 -4.25 13.80 -0.57
N LYS A 60 -5.50 14.13 -0.22
CA LYS A 60 -5.84 15.44 0.35
C LYS A 60 -5.08 15.75 1.64
N SER A 61 -4.82 14.73 2.47
CA SER A 61 -4.04 14.87 3.69
C SER A 61 -2.57 15.18 3.41
N ILE A 62 -1.96 14.53 2.42
CA ILE A 62 -0.58 14.84 2.01
C ILE A 62 -0.51 16.24 1.44
N ASP A 63 -1.42 16.60 0.53
CA ASP A 63 -1.45 17.93 -0.09
C ASP A 63 -1.59 19.03 0.97
N SER A 64 -2.39 18.82 2.03
CA SER A 64 -2.59 19.85 3.06
C SER A 64 -1.42 20.03 4.01
N ILE A 65 -0.54 19.04 4.16
CA ILE A 65 0.61 19.12 5.07
C ILE A 65 1.96 19.23 4.37
N ARG A 66 2.01 19.13 3.03
CA ARG A 66 3.25 18.97 2.27
C ARG A 66 4.32 19.99 2.65
N ASP A 67 3.96 21.27 2.76
CA ASP A 67 4.88 22.37 3.07
C ASP A 67 5.49 22.29 4.48
N ILE A 68 4.83 21.58 5.40
CA ILE A 68 5.28 21.41 6.80
C ILE A 68 5.56 19.94 7.14
N LEU A 69 5.56 19.04 6.16
CA LEU A 69 5.70 17.60 6.39
C LEU A 69 7.00 17.27 7.14
N MET A 70 8.09 17.95 6.79
CA MET A 70 9.43 17.70 7.35
C MET A 70 9.71 18.45 8.65
N THR A 71 8.96 19.51 8.96
CA THR A 71 9.30 20.44 10.05
C THR A 71 8.20 20.59 11.08
N GLY A 72 6.93 20.54 10.66
CA GLY A 72 5.77 20.82 11.51
C GLY A 72 5.62 19.86 12.68
N SER A 73 5.20 20.40 13.82
CA SER A 73 4.82 19.66 15.03
C SER A 73 3.54 18.84 14.83
N ALA A 74 3.24 17.94 15.76
CA ALA A 74 2.02 17.13 15.68
C ALA A 74 0.76 18.01 15.73
N GLU A 75 0.81 19.11 16.48
CA GLU A 75 -0.24 20.11 16.59
C GLU A 75 -0.46 20.85 15.27
N GLU A 76 0.61 21.33 14.64
CA GLU A 76 0.54 22.05 13.35
C GLU A 76 0.03 21.14 12.22
N LEU A 77 0.53 19.90 12.15
CA LEU A 77 0.04 18.91 11.19
C LEU A 77 -1.44 18.56 11.46
N ALA A 78 -1.82 18.39 12.73
CA ALA A 78 -3.21 18.09 13.09
C ALA A 78 -4.16 19.22 12.69
N GLU A 79 -3.73 20.48 12.79
CA GLU A 79 -4.49 21.65 12.36
C GLU A 79 -4.77 21.60 10.86
N GLN A 80 -3.75 21.35 10.04
CA GLN A 80 -3.87 21.23 8.57
C GLN A 80 -4.71 20.01 8.13
N LEU A 81 -4.95 19.04 9.03
CA LEU A 81 -5.76 17.86 8.75
C LEU A 81 -7.22 18.01 9.20
N LYS A 82 -7.58 19.10 9.89
CA LYS A 82 -8.96 19.34 10.35
C LYS A 82 -9.92 19.42 9.16
N GLY A 83 -11.07 18.76 9.29
CA GLY A 83 -12.08 18.69 8.24
C GLY A 83 -11.69 17.82 7.02
N ILE A 84 -10.43 17.40 6.90
CA ILE A 84 -9.93 16.54 5.82
C ILE A 84 -9.89 15.09 6.27
N HIS A 85 -9.25 14.83 7.42
CA HIS A 85 -9.01 13.47 7.88
C HIS A 85 -9.70 13.22 9.24
N ARG A 86 -10.64 12.26 9.29
CA ARG A 86 -11.40 11.93 10.52
C ARG A 86 -10.51 11.57 11.73
N TYR A 87 -9.32 11.05 11.45
CA TYR A 87 -8.29 10.72 12.44
C TYR A 87 -7.09 11.68 12.44
N GLY A 88 -7.27 12.93 11.99
CA GLY A 88 -6.19 13.89 11.72
C GLY A 88 -5.18 14.02 12.86
N LYS A 89 -5.65 14.22 14.10
CA LYS A 89 -4.79 14.31 15.28
C LYS A 89 -3.86 13.10 15.45
N ARG A 90 -4.44 11.89 15.46
CA ARG A 90 -3.66 10.65 15.63
C ARG A 90 -2.73 10.39 14.45
N ARG A 91 -3.11 10.79 13.23
CA ARG A 91 -2.27 10.64 12.04
C ARG A 91 -1.10 11.62 12.06
N ALA A 92 -1.30 12.85 12.49
CA ALA A 92 -0.22 13.81 12.71
C ALA A 92 0.81 13.29 13.73
N GLU A 93 0.37 12.73 14.85
CA GLU A 93 1.25 12.08 15.82
C GLU A 93 2.08 10.96 15.17
N TYR A 94 1.47 10.12 14.33
CA TYR A 94 2.18 9.04 13.64
C TYR A 94 3.20 9.54 12.62
N VAL A 95 2.89 10.61 11.87
CA VAL A 95 3.83 11.25 10.95
C VAL A 95 5.06 11.76 11.71
N VAL A 96 4.87 12.47 12.82
CA VAL A 96 6.00 12.97 13.63
C VAL A 96 6.82 11.82 14.22
N LEU A 97 6.17 10.76 14.71
CA LEU A 97 6.88 9.58 15.22
C LEU A 97 7.68 8.88 14.12
N ALA A 98 7.12 8.73 12.92
CA ALA A 98 7.81 8.17 11.77
C ALA A 98 9.00 9.05 11.36
N ARG A 99 8.81 10.37 11.30
CA ARG A 99 9.87 11.35 10.97
C ARG A 99 11.01 11.26 11.96
N ASN A 100 10.71 11.23 13.25
CA ASN A 100 11.70 11.12 14.32
C ASN A 100 12.46 9.79 14.25
N PHE A 101 11.77 8.67 13.98
CA PHE A 101 12.43 7.39 13.78
C PHE A 101 13.39 7.44 12.60
N VAL A 102 12.93 7.91 11.43
CA VAL A 102 13.75 8.00 10.22
C VAL A 102 14.95 8.92 10.43
N GLN A 103 14.77 10.07 11.06
CA GLN A 103 15.86 10.99 11.37
C GLN A 103 16.86 10.39 12.36
N GLN A 104 16.41 9.85 13.49
CA GLN A 104 17.28 9.46 14.59
C GLN A 104 17.89 8.06 14.43
N LYS A 105 17.17 7.13 13.80
CA LYS A 105 17.60 5.74 13.64
C LYS A 105 18.20 5.46 12.28
N LEU A 106 17.77 6.17 11.23
CA LEU A 106 18.25 5.96 9.86
C LEU A 106 19.09 7.12 9.33
N GLY A 107 19.25 8.21 10.10
CA GLY A 107 19.93 9.41 9.61
C GLY A 107 19.25 10.02 8.38
N PHE A 108 17.93 9.81 8.25
CA PHE A 108 17.13 10.14 7.08
C PHE A 108 17.55 9.44 5.77
N LYS A 109 18.23 8.30 5.85
CA LYS A 109 18.67 7.51 4.68
C LYS A 109 17.74 6.33 4.39
N LEU A 110 16.48 6.62 4.06
CA LEU A 110 15.46 5.60 3.76
C LEU A 110 15.85 4.73 2.56
N LYS A 111 16.28 5.34 1.45
CA LYS A 111 16.69 4.66 0.23
C LYS A 111 17.80 3.65 0.51
N GLN A 112 18.89 4.10 1.13
CA GLN A 112 20.01 3.24 1.50
C GLN A 112 19.57 2.11 2.44
N THR A 113 18.70 2.43 3.40
CA THR A 113 18.16 1.42 4.33
C THR A 113 17.38 0.35 3.58
N ILE A 114 16.48 0.75 2.68
CA ILE A 114 15.66 -0.16 1.87
C ILE A 114 16.56 -1.04 0.98
N GLU A 115 17.52 -0.46 0.27
CA GLU A 115 18.46 -1.16 -0.61
C GLU A 115 19.31 -2.19 0.16
N SER A 116 19.62 -1.93 1.44
CA SER A 116 20.43 -2.84 2.27
C SER A 116 19.78 -4.21 2.54
N PHE A 117 18.47 -4.35 2.32
CA PHE A 117 17.77 -5.64 2.46
C PHE A 117 17.91 -6.55 1.23
N GLY A 118 18.40 -6.03 0.09
CA GLY A 118 18.49 -6.77 -1.16
C GLY A 118 17.14 -7.40 -1.55
N ASP A 119 17.16 -8.69 -1.91
CA ASP A 119 15.97 -9.42 -2.34
C ASP A 119 15.10 -9.96 -1.20
N ASN A 120 15.44 -9.70 0.07
CA ASN A 120 14.69 -10.21 1.21
C ASN A 120 13.42 -9.38 1.48
N LYS A 121 12.40 -9.64 0.66
CA LYS A 121 11.12 -8.93 0.67
C LYS A 121 10.39 -9.01 2.01
N GLU A 122 10.42 -10.17 2.66
CA GLU A 122 9.76 -10.37 3.94
C GLU A 122 10.45 -9.55 5.04
N ALA A 123 11.79 -9.59 5.11
CA ALA A 123 12.55 -8.84 6.09
C ALA A 123 12.37 -7.32 5.92
N LEU A 124 12.31 -6.84 4.67
CA LEU A 124 12.05 -5.43 4.37
C LEU A 124 10.67 -4.99 4.87
N ARG A 125 9.62 -5.79 4.61
CA ARG A 125 8.26 -5.52 5.12
C ARG A 125 8.24 -5.53 6.65
N ASP A 126 8.80 -6.57 7.25
CA ASP A 126 8.87 -6.74 8.70
C ASP A 126 9.58 -5.55 9.37
N PHE A 127 10.61 -4.99 8.73
CA PHE A 127 11.30 -3.81 9.22
C PHE A 127 10.34 -2.63 9.37
N PHE A 128 9.55 -2.29 8.35
CA PHE A 128 8.60 -1.18 8.44
C PHE A 128 7.46 -1.46 9.42
N VAL A 129 6.91 -2.68 9.43
CA VAL A 129 5.84 -3.08 10.36
C VAL A 129 6.28 -2.94 11.83
N ARG A 130 7.53 -3.31 12.15
CA ARG A 130 8.02 -3.28 13.53
C ARG A 130 8.40 -1.89 14.01
N ASN A 131 8.88 -1.03 13.10
CA ASN A 131 9.52 0.22 13.49
C ASN A 131 8.65 1.46 13.29
N ILE A 132 7.71 1.44 12.33
CA ILE A 132 6.88 2.62 12.06
C ILE A 132 5.49 2.43 12.66
N LYS A 133 5.22 3.20 13.72
CA LYS A 133 3.93 3.17 14.39
C LYS A 133 2.81 3.56 13.43
N GLY A 134 1.80 2.70 13.32
CA GLY A 134 0.66 2.91 12.44
C GLY A 134 0.72 2.15 11.12
N LEU A 135 1.83 1.47 10.80
CA LEU A 135 1.88 0.49 9.70
C LEU A 135 1.66 -0.94 10.21
N GLY A 136 0.62 -1.60 9.70
CA GLY A 136 0.53 -3.06 9.71
C GLY A 136 1.08 -3.64 8.41
N TYR A 137 0.91 -4.97 8.23
CA TYR A 137 1.37 -5.65 7.00
C TYR A 137 0.76 -5.04 5.74
N LYS A 138 -0.53 -4.69 5.78
CA LYS A 138 -1.22 -4.08 4.63
C LYS A 138 -0.63 -2.72 4.30
N GLU A 139 -0.47 -1.82 5.27
CA GLU A 139 0.13 -0.51 5.03
C GLU A 139 1.59 -0.63 4.57
N ALA A 140 2.36 -1.57 5.12
CA ALA A 140 3.77 -1.75 4.75
C ALA A 140 3.91 -2.30 3.32
N SER A 141 3.08 -3.29 2.94
CA SER A 141 2.99 -3.74 1.55
C SER A 141 2.56 -2.62 0.61
N HIS A 142 1.58 -1.80 1.02
CA HIS A 142 1.10 -0.66 0.24
C HIS A 142 2.23 0.35 0.00
N PHE A 143 2.96 0.71 1.05
CA PHE A 143 4.11 1.59 0.97
C PHE A 143 5.18 1.04 0.01
N LEU A 144 5.58 -0.22 0.20
CA LEU A 144 6.61 -0.86 -0.63
C LEU A 144 6.22 -0.91 -2.10
N ARG A 145 4.96 -1.22 -2.41
CA ARG A 145 4.45 -1.16 -3.79
C ARG A 145 4.54 0.26 -4.35
N ASN A 146 4.11 1.26 -3.57
CA ASN A 146 4.08 2.66 -4.01
C ASN A 146 5.45 3.30 -4.19
N ILE A 147 6.52 2.65 -3.72
CA ILE A 147 7.90 3.02 -4.01
C ILE A 147 8.58 2.10 -5.04
N GLY A 148 7.79 1.29 -5.76
CA GLY A 148 8.23 0.52 -6.93
C GLY A 148 8.58 -0.95 -6.66
N PHE A 149 8.41 -1.45 -5.43
CA PHE A 149 8.76 -2.84 -5.12
C PHE A 149 7.63 -3.80 -5.47
N LYS A 150 8.02 -4.93 -6.07
CA LYS A 150 7.13 -5.98 -6.60
C LYS A 150 7.01 -7.18 -5.67
N GLY A 151 5.89 -7.88 -5.71
CA GLY A 151 5.63 -9.12 -4.98
C GLY A 151 5.05 -8.94 -3.57
N TYR A 152 4.40 -7.80 -3.31
CA TYR A 152 3.70 -7.49 -2.06
C TYR A 152 2.19 -7.43 -2.26
N ALA A 153 1.42 -8.28 -1.57
CA ALA A 153 -0.04 -8.18 -1.57
C ALA A 153 -0.49 -7.04 -0.66
N ILE A 154 -1.47 -6.26 -1.13
CA ILE A 154 -2.14 -5.22 -0.33
C ILE A 154 -3.50 -5.78 0.09
N LEU A 155 -3.51 -6.61 1.14
CA LEU A 155 -4.72 -7.31 1.61
C LEU A 155 -5.69 -6.39 2.38
N ASP A 156 -6.31 -5.44 1.67
CA ASP A 156 -7.37 -4.60 2.18
C ASP A 156 -8.75 -5.30 2.11
N ARG A 157 -9.81 -4.62 2.58
CA ARG A 157 -11.17 -5.19 2.60
C ARG A 157 -11.72 -5.46 1.18
N HIS A 158 -11.36 -4.66 0.19
CA HIS A 158 -11.79 -4.79 -1.19
C HIS A 158 -11.10 -6.00 -1.85
N ILE A 159 -9.80 -6.12 -1.67
CA ILE A 159 -9.01 -7.26 -2.16
C ILE A 159 -9.49 -8.56 -1.53
N LEU A 160 -9.64 -8.59 -0.20
CA LEU A 160 -10.07 -9.80 0.51
C LEU A 160 -11.49 -10.24 0.15
N ARG A 161 -12.42 -9.30 -0.07
CA ARG A 161 -13.75 -9.62 -0.59
C ARG A 161 -13.70 -10.25 -1.98
N ASN A 162 -12.82 -9.76 -2.86
CA ASN A 162 -12.67 -10.37 -4.19
C ASN A 162 -12.05 -11.77 -4.05
N LEU A 163 -10.96 -11.91 -3.30
CA LEU A 163 -10.33 -13.21 -3.05
C LEU A 163 -11.31 -14.22 -2.43
N HIS A 164 -12.17 -13.78 -1.51
CA HIS A 164 -13.22 -14.61 -0.93
C HIS A 164 -14.25 -15.07 -1.97
N ARG A 165 -14.73 -14.18 -2.85
CA ARG A 165 -15.63 -14.55 -3.95
C ARG A 165 -15.01 -15.58 -4.89
N TRP A 166 -13.70 -15.53 -5.07
CA TRP A 166 -12.95 -16.51 -5.87
C TRP A 166 -12.50 -17.73 -5.05
N GLY A 167 -12.94 -17.89 -3.80
CA GLY A 167 -12.57 -19.04 -2.96
C GLY A 167 -11.08 -19.15 -2.64
N VAL A 168 -10.33 -18.04 -2.69
CA VAL A 168 -8.89 -17.99 -2.38
C VAL A 168 -8.65 -17.89 -0.87
N THR A 169 -9.61 -17.31 -0.13
CA THR A 169 -9.56 -17.18 1.33
C THR A 169 -10.96 -17.04 1.94
N GLU A 170 -11.11 -17.47 3.18
CA GLU A 170 -12.33 -17.20 3.97
C GLU A 170 -12.28 -15.83 4.69
N GLU A 171 -11.12 -15.17 4.70
CA GLU A 171 -10.95 -13.87 5.35
C GLU A 171 -11.63 -12.75 4.55
N THR A 172 -12.41 -11.92 5.23
CA THR A 172 -13.06 -10.74 4.64
C THR A 172 -12.52 -9.41 5.18
N ALA A 173 -11.55 -9.47 6.10
CA ALA A 173 -10.85 -8.34 6.70
C ALA A 173 -9.36 -8.65 6.85
N SER A 174 -8.52 -7.59 6.87
CA SER A 174 -7.07 -7.74 6.90
C SER A 174 -6.61 -8.65 8.06
N PRO A 175 -5.78 -9.68 7.79
CA PRO A 175 -5.33 -10.61 8.82
C PRO A 175 -4.56 -9.90 9.94
N SER A 176 -4.81 -10.32 11.18
CA SER A 176 -4.13 -9.79 12.36
C SER A 176 -2.76 -10.44 12.62
N SER A 177 -2.47 -11.58 11.99
CA SER A 177 -1.22 -12.31 12.18
C SER A 177 -0.37 -12.33 10.91
N LYS A 178 0.96 -12.23 11.08
CA LYS A 178 1.95 -12.41 10.00
C LYS A 178 1.72 -13.69 9.22
N LYS A 179 1.57 -14.82 9.92
CA LYS A 179 1.41 -16.14 9.32
C LYS A 179 0.22 -16.16 8.35
N LYS A 180 -0.95 -15.69 8.80
CA LYS A 180 -2.15 -15.67 7.96
C LYS A 180 -2.04 -14.67 6.81
N TYR A 181 -1.38 -13.54 7.02
CA TYR A 181 -1.12 -12.55 5.97
C TYR A 181 -0.29 -13.16 4.83
N LEU A 182 0.82 -13.83 5.16
CA LEU A 182 1.71 -14.46 4.19
C LEU A 182 1.07 -15.67 3.50
N GLU A 183 0.24 -16.43 4.22
CA GLU A 183 -0.56 -17.52 3.64
C GLU A 183 -1.51 -17.00 2.54
N ILE A 184 -2.27 -15.94 2.80
CA ILE A 184 -3.19 -15.37 1.81
C ILE A 184 -2.43 -14.71 0.66
N GLU A 185 -1.29 -14.06 0.94
CA GLU A 185 -0.43 -13.51 -0.11
C GLU A 185 0.09 -14.61 -1.05
N ALA A 186 0.49 -15.77 -0.53
CA ALA A 186 0.88 -16.91 -1.34
C ALA A 186 -0.29 -17.44 -2.18
N ASN A 187 -1.46 -17.67 -1.56
CA ASN A 187 -2.64 -18.12 -2.29
C ASN A 187 -3.09 -17.11 -3.38
N MET A 188 -2.90 -15.81 -3.14
CA MET A 188 -3.17 -14.77 -4.14
C MET A 188 -2.19 -14.83 -5.31
N LYS A 189 -0.91 -15.20 -5.10
CA LYS A 189 0.07 -15.42 -6.17
C LYS A 189 -0.33 -16.62 -7.02
N ASP A 190 -0.64 -17.75 -6.38
CA ASP A 190 -1.10 -18.95 -7.08
C ASP A 190 -2.36 -18.67 -7.91
N PHE A 191 -3.29 -17.88 -7.37
CA PHE A 191 -4.48 -17.44 -8.10
C PHE A 191 -4.14 -16.52 -9.28
N ALA A 192 -3.21 -15.58 -9.11
CA ALA A 192 -2.77 -14.69 -10.19
C ALA A 192 -2.19 -15.49 -11.37
N ASP A 193 -1.36 -16.49 -11.06
CA ASP A 193 -0.79 -17.42 -12.04
C ASP A 193 -1.88 -18.26 -12.73
N GLU A 194 -2.85 -18.80 -11.97
CA GLU A 194 -4.00 -19.56 -12.48
C GLU A 194 -4.79 -18.75 -13.53
N ILE A 195 -5.03 -17.47 -13.27
CA ILE A 195 -5.78 -16.60 -14.18
C ILE A 195 -4.90 -15.92 -15.23
N GLY A 196 -3.56 -16.05 -15.18
CA GLY A 196 -2.63 -15.40 -16.10
C GLY A 196 -2.69 -13.87 -16.05
N VAL A 197 -2.86 -13.31 -14.85
CA VAL A 197 -2.76 -11.86 -14.57
C VAL A 197 -1.53 -11.66 -13.70
N ASP A 198 -0.74 -10.62 -13.98
CA ASP A 198 0.42 -10.30 -13.16
C ASP A 198 0.00 -10.00 -11.71
N PHE A 199 0.70 -10.59 -10.75
CA PHE A 199 0.39 -10.46 -9.33
C PHE A 199 0.36 -9.00 -8.84
N ASP A 200 1.28 -8.15 -9.33
CA ASP A 200 1.37 -6.74 -8.94
C ASP A 200 0.30 -5.87 -9.60
N GLU A 201 -0.39 -6.40 -10.62
CA GLU A 201 -1.53 -5.76 -11.28
C GLU A 201 -2.88 -6.16 -10.65
N LEU A 202 -2.90 -7.27 -9.90
CA LEU A 202 -4.12 -7.88 -9.40
C LEU A 202 -4.84 -7.02 -8.35
N ASP A 203 -4.10 -6.29 -7.51
CA ASP A 203 -4.70 -5.39 -6.53
C ASP A 203 -5.42 -4.23 -7.24
N PHE A 204 -4.82 -3.62 -8.26
CA PHE A 204 -5.48 -2.58 -9.06
C PHE A 204 -6.67 -3.11 -9.84
N LEU A 205 -6.60 -4.33 -10.38
CA LEU A 205 -7.73 -4.95 -11.06
C LEU A 205 -8.93 -5.10 -10.11
N PHE A 206 -8.70 -5.68 -8.93
CA PHE A 206 -9.76 -5.87 -7.94
C PHE A 206 -10.27 -4.55 -7.38
N TRP A 207 -9.39 -3.62 -7.05
CA TRP A 207 -9.77 -2.33 -6.49
C TRP A 207 -10.59 -1.51 -7.50
N SER A 208 -10.11 -1.40 -8.74
CA SER A 208 -10.83 -0.66 -9.79
C SER A 208 -12.15 -1.29 -10.21
N ASN A 209 -12.36 -2.59 -9.98
CA ASN A 209 -13.66 -3.23 -10.19
C ASN A 209 -14.68 -2.83 -9.13
N GLU A 210 -14.23 -2.38 -7.96
CA GLU A 210 -15.12 -1.95 -6.88
C GLU A 210 -15.34 -0.44 -6.85
N THR A 211 -14.34 0.35 -7.21
CA THR A 211 -14.37 1.82 -7.08
C THR A 211 -14.51 2.55 -8.42
N GLY A 212 -14.21 1.88 -9.53
CA GLY A 212 -14.12 2.51 -10.85
C GLY A 212 -12.86 3.37 -11.05
N GLU A 213 -11.95 3.40 -10.09
CA GLU A 213 -10.79 4.29 -10.07
C GLU A 213 -9.46 3.51 -10.05
N ILE A 214 -8.38 4.13 -10.53
CA ILE A 214 -6.99 3.65 -10.38
C ILE A 214 -6.19 4.79 -9.75
N LEU A 215 -5.99 4.71 -8.44
CA LEU A 215 -5.26 5.69 -7.65
C LEU A 215 -3.89 5.13 -7.27
N LYS A 216 -3.61 4.92 -6.00
CA LYS A 216 -2.31 4.47 -5.51
C LYS A 216 -2.48 3.68 -4.24
#